data_AF-A0A7C9DB56-F1
#
_entry.id   AF-A0A7C9DB56-F1
#
_cell.length_a   1.000
_cell.length_b   1.000
_cell.length_c   1.000
_cell.angle_alpha   90.00
_cell.angle_beta   90.00
_cell.angle_gamma   90.00
#
_symmetry.space_group_name_H-M   'P 1'
#
loop_
_entity.id
_entity.type
_entity.pdbx_description
1 polymer ?
#
loop_
_entity_poly.entity_id
_entity_poly.type
_entity_poly.pdbx_seq_one_letter_code
_entity_poly.pdbx_strand_id
1 'polypeptide(L)'
;SNVWIENNYIVSGDDCIAIKSGWDEYGIKFNMPTQHVIIRHLTCISPTSATIALGSEMSGGIRDVRAEHITAIDTESAVRIKTSPGRGAFVKDIYVRHVTMKTMKYVFWITGHYGSDPDNKFNPHALPDVENINYR
;
A
#
# COMPACT_ATOMS: atom_id res chain seq x y z
N SER A 1 7.73 3.37 11.95
CA SER A 1 8.06 1.93 12.07
C SER A 1 7.38 1.35 13.30
N ASN A 2 7.31 0.01 13.41
CA ASN A 2 6.72 -0.72 14.56
C ASN A 2 5.27 -0.32 14.82
N VAL A 3 4.41 -0.60 13.86
CA VAL A 3 2.98 -0.24 13.91
C VAL A 3 2.15 -1.51 13.96
N TRP A 4 1.17 -1.53 14.86
CA TRP A 4 0.20 -2.61 14.97
C TRP A 4 -1.21 -2.04 14.81
N ILE A 5 -1.92 -2.53 13.79
CA ILE A 5 -3.33 -2.19 13.52
C ILE A 5 -4.14 -3.47 13.70
N GLU A 6 -4.99 -3.55 14.73
CA GLU A 6 -5.73 -4.77 15.02
C GLU A 6 -7.15 -4.52 15.55
N ASN A 7 -8.06 -5.43 15.23
CA ASN A 7 -9.47 -5.42 15.68
C ASN A 7 -10.23 -4.16 15.22
N ASN A 8 -10.11 -3.84 13.93
CA ASN A 8 -10.74 -2.65 13.36
C ASN A 8 -11.87 -3.01 12.39
N TYR A 9 -12.90 -2.17 12.39
CA TYR A 9 -13.94 -2.15 11.37
C TYR A 9 -13.90 -0.77 10.70
N ILE A 10 -13.56 -0.72 9.42
CA ILE A 10 -13.33 0.52 8.69
C ILE A 10 -14.29 0.59 7.50
N VAL A 11 -15.00 1.71 7.38
CA VAL A 11 -15.70 2.11 6.16
C VAL A 11 -15.03 3.38 5.66
N SER A 12 -14.51 3.35 4.45
CA SER A 12 -13.74 4.45 3.86
C SER A 12 -14.24 4.76 2.45
N GLY A 13 -14.19 6.04 2.08
CA GLY A 13 -14.39 6.47 0.68
C GLY A 13 -13.15 6.24 -0.19
N ASP A 14 -11.99 5.99 0.42
CA ASP A 14 -10.75 5.61 -0.25
C ASP A 14 -10.14 4.40 0.47
N ASP A 15 -8.83 4.21 0.48
CA ASP A 15 -8.17 3.05 1.10
C ASP A 15 -8.58 2.94 2.59
N CYS A 16 -8.87 1.72 3.07
CA CYS A 16 -9.08 1.50 4.51
C CYS A 16 -7.77 1.64 5.29
N ILE A 17 -6.67 1.13 4.74
CA ILE A 17 -5.31 1.33 5.26
C ILE A 17 -4.42 1.72 4.10
N ALA A 18 -3.85 2.92 4.16
CA ALA A 18 -2.83 3.39 3.22
C ALA A 18 -1.46 3.46 3.92
N ILE A 19 -0.52 2.63 3.47
CA ILE A 19 0.87 2.65 3.94
C ILE A 19 1.69 3.52 2.98
N LYS A 20 2.34 4.54 3.54
CA LYS A 20 3.10 5.56 2.80
C LYS A 20 4.43 5.86 3.51
N SER A 21 5.34 6.53 2.83
CA SER A 21 6.67 6.92 3.33
C SER A 21 7.25 8.15 2.63
N GLY A 22 6.39 9.07 2.20
CA GLY A 22 6.79 10.34 1.58
C GLY A 22 6.76 10.28 0.06
N TRP A 23 6.84 11.46 -0.56
CA TRP A 23 6.53 11.65 -1.98
C TRP A 23 7.73 12.23 -2.74
N ASP A 24 8.15 11.53 -3.78
CA ASP A 24 9.21 11.90 -4.73
C ASP A 24 10.50 12.35 -4.05
N GLU A 25 11.11 13.44 -4.51
CA GLU A 25 12.38 13.93 -4.00
C GLU A 25 12.33 14.26 -2.50
N TYR A 26 11.15 14.63 -1.97
CA TYR A 26 10.97 14.88 -0.54
C TYR A 26 11.06 13.58 0.25
N GLY A 27 10.39 12.52 -0.21
CA GLY A 27 10.45 11.18 0.39
C GLY A 27 11.83 10.54 0.24
N ILE A 28 12.42 10.63 -0.96
CA ILE A 28 13.78 10.14 -1.26
C ILE A 28 14.80 10.84 -0.37
N LYS A 29 14.72 12.17 -0.24
CA LYS A 29 15.64 12.94 0.61
C LYS A 29 15.47 12.63 2.09
N PHE A 30 14.23 12.42 2.54
CA PHE A 30 13.96 12.06 3.93
C PHE A 30 14.42 10.63 4.26
N ASN A 31 14.36 9.73 3.27
CA ASN A 31 14.91 8.38 3.31
C ASN A 31 14.49 7.58 4.55
N MET A 32 13.21 7.66 4.91
CA MET A 32 12.65 6.97 6.07
C MET A 32 11.56 6.00 5.65
N PRO A 33 11.84 4.69 5.59
CA PRO A 33 10.86 3.71 5.18
C PRO A 33 9.80 3.47 6.27
N THR A 34 8.57 3.24 5.83
CA THR A 34 7.56 2.60 6.70
C THR A 34 7.84 1.10 6.74
N GLN A 35 8.07 0.58 7.94
CA GLN A 35 8.52 -0.79 8.15
C GLN A 35 8.04 -1.39 9.46
N HIS A 36 7.98 -2.72 9.50
CA HIS A 36 7.49 -3.51 10.64
C HIS A 36 6.05 -3.12 10.96
N VAL A 37 5.16 -3.37 9.99
CA VAL A 37 3.72 -3.09 10.11
C VAL A 37 2.96 -4.40 10.20
N ILE A 38 2.15 -4.54 11.24
CA ILE A 38 1.26 -5.67 11.46
C ILE A 38 -0.18 -5.18 11.31
N ILE A 39 -0.96 -5.83 10.45
CA ILE A 39 -2.39 -5.59 10.24
C ILE A 39 -3.12 -6.91 10.52
N ARG A 40 -4.00 -6.95 11.52
CA ARG A 40 -4.70 -8.18 11.93
C ARG A 40 -6.17 -7.93 12.22
N HIS A 41 -7.03 -8.92 11.97
CA HIS A 41 -8.44 -8.85 12.36
C HIS A 41 -9.12 -7.55 11.89
N LEU A 42 -8.96 -7.25 10.60
CA LEU A 42 -9.51 -6.05 9.97
C LEU A 42 -10.75 -6.42 9.18
N THR A 43 -11.84 -5.69 9.37
CA THR A 43 -12.95 -5.64 8.41
C THR A 43 -12.91 -4.30 7.67
N CYS A 44 -12.96 -4.35 6.35
CA CYS A 44 -12.92 -3.15 5.50
C CYS A 44 -14.08 -3.14 4.50
N ILE A 45 -14.67 -1.96 4.33
CA ILE A 45 -15.56 -1.59 3.23
C ILE A 45 -15.02 -0.34 2.56
N SER A 46 -14.63 -0.45 1.28
CA SER A 46 -14.12 0.64 0.46
C SER A 46 -14.53 0.46 -1.00
N PRO A 47 -15.76 0.83 -1.38
CA PRO A 47 -16.36 0.45 -2.67
C PRO A 47 -15.55 0.92 -3.89
N THR A 48 -14.81 2.01 -3.75
CA THR A 48 -14.04 2.66 -4.82
C THR A 48 -12.53 2.54 -4.66
N SER A 49 -12.02 1.85 -3.63
CA SER A 49 -10.57 1.78 -3.38
C SER A 49 -10.13 0.47 -2.71
N ALA A 50 -9.06 0.50 -1.89
CA ALA A 50 -8.40 -0.70 -1.40
C ALA A 50 -8.67 -1.04 0.06
N THR A 51 -8.61 -2.33 0.42
CA THR A 51 -8.50 -2.73 1.82
C THR A 51 -7.14 -2.36 2.39
N ILE A 52 -6.06 -2.73 1.70
CA ILE A 52 -4.70 -2.32 2.04
C ILE A 52 -4.05 -1.76 0.78
N ALA A 53 -3.66 -0.49 0.83
CA ALA A 53 -2.88 0.16 -0.21
C ALA A 53 -1.45 0.43 0.25
N LEU A 54 -0.50 0.17 -0.64
CA LEU A 54 0.90 0.52 -0.51
C LEU A 54 1.19 1.63 -1.54
N GLY A 55 1.48 2.83 -1.07
CA GLY A 55 1.70 4.02 -1.90
C GLY A 55 0.46 4.92 -2.09
N SER A 56 0.47 5.86 -3.04
CA SER A 56 1.53 6.07 -4.03
C SER A 56 2.78 6.78 -3.51
N GLU A 57 2.67 7.51 -2.41
CA GLU A 57 3.75 8.22 -1.74
C GLU A 57 4.61 7.22 -0.95
N MET A 58 5.39 6.41 -1.67
CA MET A 58 6.24 5.34 -1.12
C MET A 58 7.75 5.62 -1.27
N SER A 59 8.12 6.88 -1.47
CA SER A 59 9.45 7.30 -1.89
C SER A 59 10.54 7.18 -0.83
N GLY A 60 10.18 7.00 0.45
CA GLY A 60 11.11 6.58 1.50
C GLY A 60 11.25 5.05 1.60
N GLY A 61 10.46 4.29 0.84
CA GLY A 61 10.38 2.84 0.85
C GLY A 61 9.30 2.27 1.79
N ILE A 62 8.78 1.10 1.46
CA ILE A 62 7.86 0.31 2.28
C ILE A 62 8.39 -1.11 2.35
N ARG A 63 8.59 -1.64 3.56
CA ARG A 63 9.03 -3.03 3.73
C ARG A 63 8.46 -3.72 4.96
N ASP A 64 8.44 -5.04 4.95
CA ASP A 64 8.01 -5.89 6.07
C ASP A 64 6.63 -5.48 6.60
N VAL A 65 5.63 -5.68 5.74
CA VAL A 65 4.21 -5.52 6.07
C VAL A 65 3.59 -6.90 6.14
N ARG A 66 2.99 -7.21 7.29
CA ARG A 66 2.33 -8.48 7.57
C ARG A 66 0.84 -8.21 7.78
N ALA A 67 0.00 -8.69 6.86
CA ALA A 67 -1.44 -8.59 6.97
C ALA A 67 -2.06 -9.98 7.09
N GLU A 68 -2.89 -10.20 8.11
CA GLU A 68 -3.59 -11.48 8.26
C GLU A 68 -4.99 -11.35 8.88
N HIS A 69 -5.84 -12.34 8.61
CA HIS A 69 -7.21 -12.37 9.12
C HIS A 69 -7.99 -11.11 8.72
N ILE A 70 -8.02 -10.85 7.41
CA ILE A 70 -8.66 -9.67 6.82
C ILE A 70 -10.01 -10.07 6.23
N THR A 71 -11.04 -9.27 6.44
CA THR A 71 -12.36 -9.39 5.80
C THR A 71 -12.60 -8.16 4.94
N ALA A 72 -12.46 -8.30 3.62
CA ALA A 72 -12.76 -7.26 2.65
C ALA A 72 -14.19 -7.47 2.13
N ILE A 73 -15.05 -6.47 2.28
CA ILE A 73 -16.46 -6.51 1.89
C ILE A 73 -16.72 -5.32 0.97
N ASP A 74 -17.33 -5.55 -0.20
CA ASP A 74 -17.67 -4.50 -1.17
C ASP A 74 -16.53 -3.49 -1.34
N THR A 75 -15.34 -4.03 -1.62
CA THR A 75 -14.12 -3.24 -1.75
C THR A 75 -13.58 -3.41 -3.17
N GLU A 76 -12.99 -2.38 -3.77
CA GLU A 76 -12.53 -2.50 -5.16
C GLU A 76 -11.33 -3.47 -5.25
N SER A 77 -10.33 -3.32 -4.38
CA SER A 77 -9.16 -4.20 -4.36
C SER A 77 -8.73 -4.63 -2.95
N ALA A 78 -8.40 -5.91 -2.72
CA ALA A 78 -7.98 -6.33 -1.38
C ALA A 78 -6.59 -5.79 -1.05
N VAL A 79 -5.61 -5.98 -1.94
CA VAL A 79 -4.29 -5.37 -1.80
C VAL A 79 -3.96 -4.58 -3.07
N ARG A 80 -3.55 -3.33 -2.90
CA ARG A 80 -3.21 -2.41 -3.99
C ARG A 80 -1.79 -1.87 -3.83
N ILE A 81 -0.97 -1.94 -4.87
CA ILE A 81 0.33 -1.27 -4.94
C ILE A 81 0.23 -0.15 -5.97
N LYS A 82 0.48 1.07 -5.54
CA LYS A 82 0.40 2.28 -6.35
C LYS A 82 1.81 2.87 -6.43
N THR A 83 2.37 3.03 -7.61
CA THR A 83 3.65 3.71 -7.80
C THR A 83 3.80 4.26 -9.21
N SER A 84 4.88 5.00 -9.47
CA SER A 84 5.21 5.63 -10.75
C SER A 84 6.71 5.91 -10.85
N PRO A 85 7.27 6.04 -12.08
CA PRO A 85 8.59 6.66 -12.26
C PRO A 85 8.62 8.03 -11.59
N GLY A 86 9.66 8.32 -10.80
CA GLY A 86 9.69 9.48 -9.91
C GLY A 86 9.69 9.09 -8.45
N ARG A 87 8.91 8.07 -8.09
CA ARG A 87 8.79 7.64 -6.69
C ARG A 87 10.08 7.05 -6.14
N GLY A 88 10.84 6.33 -6.97
CA GLY A 88 12.05 5.63 -6.54
C GLY A 88 11.81 4.59 -5.44
N ALA A 89 12.87 4.26 -4.71
CA ALA A 89 12.85 3.35 -3.56
C ALA A 89 12.18 2.00 -3.85
N PHE A 90 11.42 1.44 -2.89
CA PHE A 90 10.92 0.08 -2.97
C PHE A 90 9.58 -0.13 -2.26
N VAL A 91 8.80 -1.11 -2.73
CA VAL A 91 7.75 -1.80 -1.97
C VAL A 91 8.11 -3.28 -1.93
N LYS A 92 8.47 -3.80 -0.76
CA LYS A 92 8.95 -5.18 -0.66
C LYS A 92 8.60 -5.91 0.62
N ASP A 93 8.78 -7.23 0.61
CA ASP A 93 8.58 -8.08 1.78
C ASP A 93 7.17 -7.92 2.34
N ILE A 94 6.18 -8.00 1.45
CA ILE A 94 4.76 -7.84 1.78
C ILE A 94 4.14 -9.23 1.85
N TYR A 95 3.56 -9.56 3.00
CA TYR A 95 2.99 -10.87 3.25
C TYR A 95 1.55 -10.73 3.71
N VAL A 96 0.64 -11.26 2.90
CA VAL A 96 -0.79 -11.20 3.16
C VAL A 96 -1.33 -12.63 3.20
N ARG A 97 -2.05 -12.98 4.27
CA ARG A 97 -2.66 -14.32 4.39
C ARG A 97 -4.03 -14.30 5.04
N HIS A 98 -4.82 -15.35 4.82
CA HIS A 98 -6.12 -15.53 5.47
C HIS A 98 -7.07 -14.33 5.21
N VAL A 99 -7.31 -14.03 3.94
CA VAL A 99 -8.21 -12.95 3.53
C VAL A 99 -9.54 -13.53 3.08
N THR A 100 -10.62 -13.13 3.74
CA THR A 100 -11.99 -13.38 3.28
C THR A 100 -12.44 -12.20 2.42
N MET A 101 -12.85 -12.49 1.19
CA MET A 101 -13.28 -11.49 0.21
C MET A 101 -14.75 -11.70 -0.12
N LYS A 102 -15.56 -10.66 0.03
CA LYS A 102 -16.99 -10.65 -0.31
C LYS A 102 -17.26 -9.49 -1.24
N THR A 103 -17.59 -9.77 -2.51
CA THR A 103 -17.83 -8.76 -3.55
C THR A 103 -16.60 -7.88 -3.77
N MET A 104 -15.72 -8.33 -4.66
CA MET A 104 -14.45 -7.68 -4.97
C MET A 104 -14.29 -7.58 -6.49
N LYS A 105 -13.70 -6.48 -6.97
CA LYS A 105 -13.31 -6.34 -8.38
C LYS A 105 -11.92 -6.93 -8.65
N TYR A 106 -10.97 -6.67 -7.76
CA TYR A 106 -9.60 -7.16 -7.85
C TYR A 106 -9.16 -7.81 -6.54
N VAL A 107 -8.53 -8.98 -6.59
CA VAL A 107 -7.84 -9.54 -5.41
C VAL A 107 -6.57 -8.74 -5.15
N PHE A 108 -5.79 -8.54 -6.21
CA PHE A 108 -4.51 -7.86 -6.18
C PHE A 108 -4.42 -6.91 -7.37
N TRP A 109 -4.04 -5.66 -7.12
CA TRP A 109 -3.87 -4.66 -8.17
C TRP A 109 -2.56 -3.90 -8.00
N ILE A 110 -1.68 -3.96 -9.01
CA ILE A 110 -0.49 -3.11 -9.11
C ILE A 110 -0.66 -2.14 -10.27
N THR A 111 -0.25 -0.90 -10.07
CA THR A 111 -0.02 0.07 -11.15
C THR A 111 1.31 0.78 -10.96
N GLY A 112 2.11 0.81 -12.03
CA GLY A 112 3.37 1.55 -12.13
C GLY A 112 3.24 2.88 -12.85
N HIS A 113 2.01 3.37 -13.07
CA HIS A 113 1.74 4.66 -13.69
C HIS A 113 0.68 5.41 -12.89
N TYR A 114 0.89 5.51 -11.57
CA TYR A 114 -0.01 6.26 -10.69
C TYR A 114 0.29 7.76 -10.76
N GLY A 115 -0.75 8.55 -10.98
CA GLY A 115 -0.60 9.96 -11.35
C GLY A 115 -0.18 10.90 -10.22
N SER A 116 0.02 12.16 -10.64
CA SER A 116 0.40 13.35 -9.87
C SER A 116 1.76 13.29 -9.18
N ASP A 117 2.36 14.45 -9.03
CA ASP A 117 3.61 14.68 -8.32
C ASP A 117 3.41 15.96 -7.47
N PRO A 118 4.15 16.15 -6.37
CA PRO A 118 3.95 17.32 -5.51
C PRO A 118 4.34 18.62 -6.23
N ASP A 119 5.29 18.51 -7.18
CA ASP A 119 5.68 19.55 -8.12
C ASP A 119 6.39 18.92 -9.35
N ASN A 120 6.96 19.75 -10.23
CA ASN A 120 7.61 19.31 -11.48
C ASN A 120 9.11 18.99 -11.34
N LYS A 121 9.65 18.79 -10.13
CA LYS A 121 11.10 18.60 -9.88
C LYS A 121 11.49 17.14 -9.63
N PHE A 122 10.54 16.22 -9.61
CA PHE A 122 10.83 14.80 -9.41
C PHE A 122 11.78 14.27 -10.50
N ASN A 123 12.56 13.23 -10.16
CA ASN A 123 13.45 12.58 -11.10
C ASN A 123 12.72 11.42 -11.81
N PRO A 124 12.35 11.54 -13.11
CA PRO A 124 11.61 10.48 -13.81
C PRO A 124 12.40 9.17 -13.97
N HIS A 125 13.73 9.19 -13.76
CA HIS A 125 14.56 8.00 -13.76
C HIS A 125 14.67 7.31 -12.40
N ALA A 126 14.07 7.88 -11.34
CA ALA A 126 13.93 7.22 -10.05
C ALA A 126 12.82 6.16 -10.14
N LEU A 127 13.21 4.96 -10.56
CA LEU A 127 12.29 3.84 -10.72
C LEU A 127 12.07 3.12 -9.38
N PRO A 128 10.82 2.75 -9.05
CA PRO A 128 10.50 1.99 -7.86
C PRO A 128 10.72 0.49 -8.07
N ASP A 129 11.31 -0.18 -7.08
CA ASP A 129 11.41 -1.64 -7.05
C ASP A 129 10.19 -2.26 -6.34
N VAL A 130 9.58 -3.28 -6.94
CA VAL A 130 8.49 -4.06 -6.32
C VAL A 130 8.88 -5.52 -6.31
N GLU A 131 9.21 -6.05 -5.12
CA GLU A 131 9.76 -7.40 -4.98
C GLU A 131 9.18 -8.15 -3.77
N ASN A 132 9.20 -9.48 -3.82
CA ASN A 132 8.80 -10.34 -2.70
C ASN A 132 7.39 -10.05 -2.12
N ILE A 133 6.40 -9.95 -3.01
CA ILE A 133 4.99 -9.81 -2.65
C ILE A 133 4.35 -11.20 -2.57
N ASN A 134 3.90 -11.59 -1.38
CA ASN A 134 3.36 -12.91 -1.09
C ASN A 134 1.90 -12.80 -0.65
N TYR A 135 1.02 -13.52 -1.34
CA TYR A 135 -0.40 -13.62 -1.01
C TYR A 135 -0.79 -15.10 -0.88
N ARG A 136 -1.38 -15.49 0.25
CA ARG A 136 -1.73 -16.89 0.56
C ARG A 136 -3.13 -17.08 1.16
#